data_AF-A0A091KUA4-F1
#
_entry.id   AF-A0A091KUA4-F1
#
_cell.length_a   1.000
_cell.length_b   1.000
_cell.length_c   1.000
_cell.angle_alpha   90.00
_cell.angle_beta   90.00
_cell.angle_gamma   90.00
#
_symmetry.space_group_name_H-M   'P 1'
#
loop_
_entity.id
_entity.type
_entity.pdbx_description
1 polymer ?
#
loop_
_entity_poly.entity_id
_entity_poly.type
_entity_poly.pdbx_seq_one_letter_code
_entity_poly.pdbx_strand_id
1 'polypeptide(L)' 'LAGCPLLTTTGLSGLVQLQELEELELTNCPGATPELFKYFSQHLPCCMVIE' A
#
# COMPACT_ATOMS: atom_id res chain seq x y z
N LEU A 1 8.29 1.07 1.30
CA LEU A 1 8.64 -0.37 1.43
C LEU A 1 9.12 -0.85 0.07
N ALA A 2 10.41 -1.15 -0.06
CA ALA A 2 10.99 -1.58 -1.34
C ALA A 2 11.54 -3.01 -1.22
N GLY A 3 11.29 -3.84 -2.24
CA GLY A 3 11.89 -5.17 -2.36
C GLY A 3 11.50 -6.15 -1.24
N CYS A 4 10.26 -6.08 -0.76
CA CYS A 4 9.74 -6.99 0.26
C CYS A 4 8.94 -8.14 -0.40
N PRO A 5 9.55 -9.28 -0.76
CA PRO A 5 8.86 -10.38 -1.46
C PRO A 5 7.84 -11.12 -0.59
N LEU A 6 7.98 -11.02 0.73
CA LEU A 6 7.08 -11.66 1.70
C LEU A 6 5.88 -10.78 2.07
N LEU A 7 5.82 -9.55 1.55
CA LEU A 7 4.72 -8.66 1.84
C LEU A 7 3.47 -9.14 1.10
N THR A 8 2.48 -9.59 1.85
CA THR A 8 1.19 -10.05 1.30
C THR A 8 0.20 -8.90 1.20
N THR A 9 -0.75 -9.01 0.29
CA THR A 9 -1.89 -8.09 0.18
C THR A 9 -2.62 -7.92 1.51
N THR A 10 -2.75 -8.99 2.30
CA THR A 10 -3.35 -8.95 3.64
C THR A 10 -2.54 -8.07 4.60
N GLY A 11 -1.21 -8.21 4.63
CA GLY A 11 -0.35 -7.37 5.45
C GLY A 11 -0.44 -5.89 5.06
N LEU A 12 -0.50 -5.62 3.75
CA LEU A 12 -0.65 -4.28 3.21
C LEU A 12 -2.03 -3.68 3.50
N SER A 13 -3.11 -4.47 3.40
CA SER A 13 -4.46 -3.99 3.70
C SER A 13 -4.62 -3.50 5.15
N GLY A 14 -3.78 -3.94 6.08
CA GLY A 14 -3.73 -3.40 7.45
C GLY A 14 -3.24 -1.95 7.53
N LEU A 15 -2.44 -1.49 6.55
CA LEU A 15 -1.91 -0.12 6.53
C LEU A 15 -3.00 0.94 6.34
N VAL A 16 -4.19 0.57 5.86
CA VAL A 16 -5.33 1.51 5.77
C VAL A 16 -5.82 2.00 7.12
N GLN A 17 -5.46 1.32 8.21
CA GLN A 17 -5.76 1.79 9.56
C GLN A 17 -4.92 3.02 9.94
N LEU A 18 -3.83 3.29 9.22
CA LEU A 18 -2.98 4.46 9.41
C LEU A 18 -3.57 5.64 8.62
N GLN A 19 -4.60 6.28 9.16
CA GLN A 19 -5.26 7.40 8.48
C GLN A 19 -4.39 8.65 8.34
N GLU A 20 -3.34 8.76 9.14
CA GLU A 20 -2.34 9.84 9.08
C GLU A 20 -1.17 9.50 8.12
N LEU A 21 -1.27 8.42 7.35
CA LEU A 21 -0.25 8.06 6.38
C LEU A 21 -0.32 9.02 5.19
N GLU A 22 0.76 9.78 4.97
CA GLU A 22 0.85 10.75 3.87
C GLU A 22 1.50 10.15 2.62
N GLU A 23 2.46 9.24 2.79
CA GLU A 23 3.21 8.64 1.69
C GLU A 23 3.40 7.13 1.90
N LEU A 24 3.13 6.36 0.87
CA LEU A 24 3.31 4.91 0.85
C LEU A 24 3.98 4.47 -0.46
N GLU A 25 5.29 4.23 -0.39
CA GLU A 25 6.06 3.69 -1.50
C GLU A 25 6.03 2.15 -1.49
N LEU A 26 5.72 1.52 -2.62
CA LEU A 26 5.57 0.07 -2.80
C LEU A 26 6.38 -0.44 -3.99
N THR A 27 7.70 -0.28 -3.93
CA THR A 27 8.57 -0.65 -5.04
C THR A 27 8.99 -2.10 -5.02
N ASN A 28 8.88 -2.77 -6.18
CA ASN A 28 9.32 -4.15 -6.38
C ASN A 28 8.73 -5.13 -5.34
N CYS A 29 7.47 -4.90 -4.95
CA CYS A 29 6.73 -5.74 -4.02
C CYS A 29 5.71 -6.58 -4.80
N PRO A 30 5.87 -7.91 -4.92
CA PRO A 30 4.96 -8.76 -5.70
C PRO A 30 3.52 -8.77 -5.15
N GLY A 31 3.33 -8.41 -3.88
CA GLY A 31 2.01 -8.24 -3.26
C GLY A 31 1.34 -6.88 -3.52
N ALA A 32 2.03 -5.92 -4.14
CA ALA A 32 1.46 -4.61 -4.49
C ALA A 32 0.72 -4.72 -5.84
N THR A 33 -0.44 -5.37 -5.82
CA THR A 33 -1.25 -5.52 -7.04
C THR A 33 -2.06 -4.24 -7.32
N PRO A 34 -2.50 -3.99 -8.57
CA PRO A 34 -3.31 -2.82 -8.92
C PRO A 34 -4.59 -2.69 -8.07
N GLU A 35 -5.19 -3.79 -7.66
CA GLU A 35 -6.37 -3.79 -6.80
C GLU A 35 -6.07 -3.20 -5.42
N LEU A 36 -4.86 -3.43 -4.91
CA LEU A 36 -4.41 -2.91 -3.62
C LEU A 36 -4.20 -1.39 -3.68
N PHE A 37 -3.63 -0.86 -4.77
CA PHE A 37 -3.52 0.60 -4.97
C PHE A 37 -4.90 1.26 -4.99
N LYS A 38 -5.87 0.64 -5.65
CA LYS A 38 -7.27 1.11 -5.64
C LYS A 38 -7.87 1.05 -4.24
N TYR A 39 -7.58 0.00 -3.48
CA TYR A 39 -8.02 -0.15 -2.09
C TYR A 39 -7.44 0.96 -1.20
N PHE A 40 -6.15 1.25 -1.32
CA PHE A 40 -5.51 2.36 -0.61
C PHE A 40 -6.10 3.71 -1.01
N SER A 41 -6.29 3.97 -2.30
CA SER A 41 -6.90 5.23 -2.75
C SER A 41 -8.32 5.44 -2.19
N GLN A 42 -9.08 4.36 -1.95
CA GLN A 42 -10.41 4.46 -1.35
C GLN A 42 -10.40 4.69 0.16
N HIS A 43 -9.42 4.15 0.89
CA HIS A 43 -9.39 4.19 2.36
C HIS A 43 -8.42 5.25 2.91
N LEU A 44 -7.42 5.61 2.13
CA LEU A 44 -6.40 6.62 2.44
C LEU A 44 -6.41 7.69 1.33
N PRO A 45 -7.46 8.52 1.26
CA PRO A 45 -7.59 9.55 0.21
C PRO A 45 -6.50 10.63 0.29
N CYS A 46 -5.85 10.77 1.45
CA CYS A 46 -4.75 11.72 1.68
C CYS A 46 -3.36 11.08 1.53
N CYS A 47 -3.28 9.77 1.27
CA CYS A 47 -2.01 9.07 1.13
C CYS A 47 -1.60 8.98 -0.33
N MET A 48 -0.38 9.41 -0.62
CA MET A 48 0.26 9.27 -1.92
C MET A 48 0.91 7.88 -2.01
N VAL A 49 0.29 6.99 -2.80
CA VAL A 49 0.84 5.65 -3.03
C VAL A 49 1.71 5.66 -4.30
N ILE A 50 2.95 5.23 -4.17
CA ILE A 50 3.98 5.26 -5.23
C ILE A 50 4.40 3.82 -5.54
N GLU A 51 4.55 3.48 -6.83
CA GLU A 51 5.12 2.18 -7.28
C GLU A 51 6.64 2.23 -7.36
#